data_AF-A0A7C3HLU0-F1
#
_entry.id   AF-A0A7C3HLU0-F1
#
_cell.length_a   1.000
_cell.length_b   1.000
_cell.length_c   1.000
_cell.angle_alpha   90.00
_cell.angle_beta   90.00
_cell.angle_gamma   90.00
#
_symmetry.space_group_name_H-M   'P 1'
#
loop_
_entity.id
_entity.type
_entity.pdbx_description
1 polymer ?
#
loop_
_entity_poly.entity_id
_entity_poly.type
_entity_poly.pdbx_seq_one_letter_code
_entity_poly.pdbx_strand_id
1 'polypeptide(L)'
;MLRQTLLIFTAALFFLNVGNVYSSALSQHEEECYAVAMVAYDTVINSSLGLPLDEVIDSMVKNGAGNTIDIYQDYLILVVMDAYNWQGSPHTFAVKTLYQCAADHENIAHGL
;
A
#
# COMPACT_ATOMS: atom_id res chain seq x y z
N MET A 1 -21.33 21.38 -2.48
CA MET A 1 -21.01 19.96 -2.74
C MET A 1 -20.24 19.80 -4.05
N LEU A 2 -19.12 20.51 -4.24
CA LEU A 2 -18.32 20.43 -5.49
C LEU A 2 -16.80 20.42 -5.23
N ARG A 3 -16.37 20.41 -3.96
CA ARG A 3 -14.96 20.45 -3.56
C ARG A 3 -14.39 19.09 -3.15
N GLN A 4 -15.24 18.13 -2.76
CA GLN A 4 -14.80 16.79 -2.34
C GLN A 4 -14.51 15.85 -3.52
N THR A 5 -15.10 16.09 -4.69
CA THR A 5 -14.93 15.22 -5.86
C THR A 5 -13.56 15.37 -6.55
N LEU A 6 -12.79 16.41 -6.22
CA LEU A 6 -11.53 16.69 -6.91
C LEU A 6 -10.33 15.93 -6.32
N LEU A 7 -10.38 15.55 -5.03
CA LEU A 7 -9.27 14.87 -4.36
C LEU A 7 -9.26 13.34 -4.56
N ILE A 8 -10.41 12.76 -4.91
CA ILE A 8 -10.51 11.31 -5.19
C ILE A 8 -9.85 10.97 -6.54
N PHE A 9 -9.77 11.92 -7.48
CA PHE A 9 -9.22 11.67 -8.82
C PHE A 9 -7.69 11.56 -8.87
N THR A 10 -6.96 12.07 -7.88
CA THR A 10 -5.49 12.00 -7.87
C THR A 10 -4.93 10.66 -7.43
N ALA A 11 -5.66 9.87 -6.64
CA ALA A 11 -5.23 8.51 -6.26
C ALA A 11 -5.48 7.50 -7.40
N ALA A 12 -6.61 7.62 -8.11
CA ALA A 12 -7.01 6.69 -9.16
C ALA A 12 -6.12 6.75 -10.42
N LEU A 13 -5.47 7.89 -10.68
CA LEU A 13 -4.59 8.05 -11.84
C LEU A 13 -3.17 7.49 -11.61
N PHE A 14 -2.77 7.21 -10.36
CA PHE A 14 -1.48 6.58 -10.10
C PHE A 14 -1.45 5.08 -10.43
N PHE A 15 -2.61 4.40 -10.37
CA PHE A 15 -2.67 2.94 -10.59
C PHE A 15 -2.94 2.53 -12.05
N LEU A 16 -3.47 3.41 -12.90
CA LEU A 16 -3.82 3.06 -14.29
C LEU A 16 -2.67 3.22 -15.31
N ASN A 17 -1.46 3.62 -14.89
CA ASN A 17 -0.33 3.78 -15.82
C ASN A 17 1.05 3.32 -15.28
N VAL A 18 1.10 2.72 -14.08
CA VAL A 18 2.38 2.19 -13.54
C VAL A 18 2.77 0.83 -14.11
N GLY A 19 1.85 0.10 -14.74
CA GLY A 19 2.14 -1.23 -15.32
C GLY A 19 3.14 -1.24 -16.49
N ASN A 20 3.57 -0.09 -17.01
CA ASN A 20 4.44 -0.02 -18.19
C ASN A 20 5.65 0.93 -18.05
N VAL A 21 5.90 1.50 -16.87
CA VAL A 21 7.05 2.41 -16.65
C VAL A 21 8.18 1.74 -15.87
N TYR A 22 7.92 0.66 -15.12
CA TYR A 22 8.92 -0.01 -14.28
C TYR A 22 9.35 -1.42 -14.74
N SER A 23 8.75 -1.95 -15.83
CA SER A 23 8.78 -3.39 -16.16
C SER A 23 10.11 -3.96 -16.69
N SER A 24 11.24 -3.26 -16.52
CA SER A 24 12.57 -3.82 -16.82
C SER A 24 13.62 -3.64 -15.73
N ALA A 25 13.28 -3.00 -14.60
CA ALA A 25 14.26 -2.68 -13.55
C ALA A 25 14.04 -3.43 -12.22
N LEU A 26 12.82 -3.87 -11.93
CA LEU A 26 12.46 -4.50 -10.65
C LEU A 26 12.05 -5.96 -10.85
N SER A 27 12.44 -6.81 -9.90
CA SER A 27 11.91 -8.15 -9.73
C SER A 27 10.46 -8.09 -9.26
N GLN A 28 9.70 -9.16 -9.51
CA GLN A 28 8.31 -9.27 -9.05
C GLN A 28 8.17 -9.00 -7.54
N HIS A 29 9.12 -9.49 -6.74
CA HIS A 29 9.12 -9.27 -5.31
C HIS A 29 9.31 -7.79 -4.94
N GLU A 30 10.20 -7.08 -5.63
CA GLU A 30 10.38 -5.64 -5.41
C GLU A 30 9.14 -4.85 -5.81
N GLU A 31 8.44 -5.25 -6.88
CA GLU A 31 7.15 -4.66 -7.27
C GLU A 31 6.08 -4.88 -6.20
N GLU A 32 6.02 -6.07 -5.60
CA GLU A 32 5.10 -6.41 -4.50
C GLU A 32 5.41 -5.57 -3.25
N CYS A 33 6.67 -5.49 -2.84
CA CYS A 33 7.06 -4.65 -1.70
C CYS A 33 6.77 -3.17 -1.92
N TYR A 34 6.99 -2.68 -3.15
CA TYR A 34 6.62 -1.32 -3.53
C TYR A 34 5.10 -1.12 -3.43
N ALA A 35 4.29 -2.05 -3.94
CA ALA A 35 2.84 -1.97 -3.87
C ALA A 35 2.33 -1.89 -2.43
N VAL A 36 2.84 -2.75 -1.53
CA VAL A 36 2.48 -2.71 -0.10
C VAL A 36 2.87 -1.38 0.54
N ALA A 37 4.06 -0.85 0.23
CA ALA A 37 4.50 0.44 0.73
C ALA A 37 3.60 1.60 0.26
N MET A 38 3.08 1.54 -0.97
CA MET A 38 2.13 2.54 -1.48
C MET A 38 0.76 2.45 -0.78
N VAL A 39 0.28 1.23 -0.51
CA VAL A 39 -0.95 1.04 0.29
C VAL A 39 -0.78 1.60 1.71
N ALA A 40 0.37 1.33 2.33
CA ALA A 40 0.71 1.84 3.65
C ALA A 40 0.72 3.39 3.66
N TYR A 41 1.34 4.00 2.64
CA TYR A 41 1.38 5.45 2.47
C TYR A 41 -0.01 6.07 2.39
N ASP A 42 -0.86 5.54 1.51
CA ASP A 42 -2.24 6.05 1.32
C ASP A 42 -3.08 5.88 2.59
N THR A 43 -2.88 4.77 3.31
CA THR A 43 -3.59 4.50 4.57
C THR A 43 -3.29 5.55 5.65
N VAL A 44 -2.03 5.98 5.80
CA VAL A 44 -1.68 7.06 6.76
C VAL A 44 -2.37 8.38 6.36
N ILE A 45 -2.44 8.68 5.06
CA ILE A 45 -3.14 9.87 4.56
C ILE A 45 -4.62 9.78 4.86
N ASN A 46 -5.26 8.65 4.55
CA ASN A 46 -6.69 8.46 4.77
C ASN A 46 -7.05 8.57 6.26
N SER A 47 -6.24 7.97 7.14
CA SER A 47 -6.39 8.13 8.60
C SER A 47 -6.27 9.60 9.03
N SER A 48 -5.26 10.31 8.50
CA SER A 48 -5.04 11.73 8.79
C SER A 48 -6.20 12.63 8.31
N LEU A 49 -6.93 12.20 7.28
CA LEU A 49 -8.14 12.85 6.77
C LEU A 49 -9.41 12.46 7.55
N GLY A 50 -9.30 11.54 8.51
CA GLY A 50 -10.42 11.07 9.33
C GLY A 50 -11.34 10.08 8.62
N LEU A 51 -10.88 9.43 7.54
CA LEU A 51 -11.66 8.35 6.92
C LEU A 51 -11.74 7.16 7.87
N PRO A 52 -12.92 6.59 8.11
CA PRO A 52 -13.07 5.37 8.89
C PRO A 52 -12.26 4.20 8.32
N LEU A 53 -11.69 3.36 9.20
CA LEU A 53 -10.84 2.23 8.80
C LEU A 53 -11.60 1.22 7.92
N ASP A 54 -12.88 1.00 8.16
CA ASP A 54 -13.74 0.13 7.35
C ASP A 54 -13.91 0.65 5.92
N GLU A 55 -14.04 1.97 5.73
CA GLU A 55 -14.07 2.57 4.39
C GLU A 55 -12.73 2.42 3.66
N VAL A 56 -11.62 2.54 4.39
CA VAL A 56 -10.27 2.34 3.83
C VAL A 56 -10.10 0.90 3.36
N ILE A 57 -10.44 -0.09 4.21
CA ILE A 57 -10.37 -1.52 3.87
C ILE A 57 -11.27 -1.86 2.68
N ASP A 58 -12.52 -1.39 2.68
CA ASP A 58 -13.47 -1.63 1.59
C ASP A 58 -12.97 -1.04 0.25
N SER A 59 -12.37 0.16 0.28
CA SER A 59 -11.73 0.77 -0.88
C SER A 59 -10.59 -0.09 -1.44
N MET A 60 -9.73 -0.63 -0.58
CA MET A 60 -8.62 -1.48 -1.00
C MET A 60 -9.08 -2.81 -1.62
N VAL A 61 -10.07 -3.46 -1.01
CA VAL A 61 -10.65 -4.70 -1.53
C VAL A 61 -11.29 -4.45 -2.90
N LYS A 62 -12.06 -3.37 -3.04
CA LYS A 62 -12.73 -3.00 -4.30
C LYS A 62 -11.74 -2.63 -5.42
N ASN A 63 -10.64 -1.97 -5.07
CA ASN A 63 -9.64 -1.50 -6.04
C ASN A 63 -8.60 -2.56 -6.42
N GLY A 64 -8.79 -3.83 -6.00
CA GLY A 64 -7.96 -4.94 -6.45
C GLY A 64 -6.67 -5.16 -5.66
N ALA A 65 -6.44 -4.43 -4.56
CA ALA A 65 -5.39 -4.78 -3.61
C ALA A 65 -5.67 -6.12 -2.89
N GLY A 66 -6.91 -6.61 -2.95
CA GLY A 66 -7.25 -7.98 -2.54
C GLY A 66 -6.90 -9.07 -3.57
N ASN A 67 -6.57 -8.73 -4.82
CA ASN A 67 -6.24 -9.73 -5.85
C ASN A 67 -4.74 -10.08 -5.92
N THR A 68 -3.89 -9.39 -5.15
CA THR A 68 -2.51 -9.81 -4.92
C THR A 68 -2.51 -11.01 -4.00
N ILE A 69 -2.27 -12.20 -4.58
CA ILE A 69 -1.89 -13.50 -3.99
C ILE A 69 -2.32 -13.69 -2.52
N ASP A 70 -3.22 -14.64 -2.22
CA ASP A 70 -3.82 -14.90 -0.88
C ASP A 70 -2.91 -14.69 0.35
N ILE A 71 -1.62 -15.05 0.27
CA ILE A 71 -0.61 -14.81 1.35
C ILE A 71 -0.38 -13.32 1.68
N TYR A 72 -0.61 -12.42 0.74
CA TYR A 72 -0.49 -10.98 0.94
C TYR A 72 -1.76 -10.35 1.52
N GLN A 73 -2.93 -11.01 1.48
CA GLN A 73 -4.15 -10.42 2.03
C GLN A 73 -4.04 -10.19 3.55
N ASP A 74 -3.60 -11.20 4.30
CA ASP A 74 -3.46 -11.10 5.75
C ASP A 74 -2.36 -10.09 6.14
N TYR A 75 -1.21 -10.14 5.45
CA TYR A 75 -0.12 -9.19 5.66
C TYR A 75 -0.56 -7.74 5.34
N LEU A 76 -1.27 -7.54 4.24
CA LEU A 76 -1.73 -6.21 3.83
C LEU A 76 -2.73 -5.63 4.84
N ILE A 77 -3.63 -6.45 5.40
CA ILE A 77 -4.55 -6.01 6.45
C ILE A 77 -3.77 -5.53 7.68
N LEU A 78 -2.74 -6.26 8.12
CA LEU A 78 -1.91 -5.84 9.24
C LEU A 78 -1.19 -4.52 8.95
N VAL A 79 -0.60 -4.38 7.76
CA VAL A 79 0.06 -3.15 7.32
C VAL A 79 -0.91 -1.97 7.36
N VAL A 80 -2.14 -2.17 6.88
CA VAL A 80 -3.20 -1.16 6.90
C VAL A 80 -3.58 -0.76 8.32
N MET A 81 -3.79 -1.74 9.20
CA MET A 81 -4.14 -1.46 10.60
C MET A 81 -3.03 -0.69 11.32
N ASP A 82 -1.76 -1.05 11.08
CA ASP A 82 -0.61 -0.34 11.66
C ASP A 82 -0.46 1.06 11.07
N ALA A 83 -0.60 1.20 9.74
CA ALA A 83 -0.53 2.49 9.05
C ALA A 83 -1.65 3.43 9.52
N TYR A 84 -2.85 2.89 9.74
CA TYR A 84 -4.00 3.68 10.17
C TYR A 84 -3.80 4.31 11.56
N ASN A 85 -3.08 3.61 12.44
CA ASN A 85 -2.78 4.11 13.79
C ASN A 85 -1.50 4.96 13.85
N TRP A 86 -0.77 5.08 12.75
CA TRP A 86 0.51 5.80 12.70
C TRP A 86 0.34 7.31 12.91
N GLN A 87 1.12 7.87 13.82
CA GLN A 87 1.09 9.31 14.15
C GLN A 87 2.17 10.13 13.42
N GLY A 88 3.07 9.47 12.69
CA GLY A 88 4.15 10.13 11.95
C GLY A 88 3.77 10.46 10.50
N SER A 89 4.76 10.74 9.66
CA SER A 89 4.49 11.04 8.25
C SER A 89 4.15 9.78 7.44
N PRO A 90 3.30 9.90 6.40
CA PRO A 90 3.04 8.81 5.45
C PRO A 90 4.33 8.27 4.82
N HIS A 91 5.26 9.17 4.48
CA HIS A 91 6.54 8.81 3.88
C HIS A 91 7.38 7.91 4.79
N THR A 92 7.51 8.28 6.07
CA THR A 92 8.30 7.50 7.03
C THR A 92 7.74 6.09 7.21
N PHE A 93 6.41 5.95 7.26
CA PHE A 93 5.79 4.64 7.39
C PHE A 93 5.98 3.79 6.13
N ALA A 94 5.77 4.38 4.94
CA ALA A 94 5.97 3.67 3.67
C ALA A 94 7.41 3.17 3.48
N VAL A 95 8.40 4.00 3.83
CA VAL A 95 9.82 3.60 3.79
C VAL A 95 10.08 2.44 4.77
N LYS A 96 9.54 2.51 5.98
CA LYS A 96 9.63 1.42 6.97
C LYS A 96 9.04 0.12 6.40
N THR A 97 7.83 0.16 5.83
CA THR A 97 7.16 -0.99 5.24
C THR A 97 7.94 -1.58 4.07
N LEU A 98 8.50 -0.73 3.21
CA LEU A 98 9.32 -1.17 2.08
C LEU A 98 10.56 -1.95 2.56
N TYR A 99 11.29 -1.43 3.55
CA TYR A 99 12.46 -2.10 4.10
C TYR A 99 12.12 -3.38 4.85
N GLN A 100 11.00 -3.42 5.58
CA GLN A 100 10.54 -4.64 6.24
C GLN A 100 10.22 -5.74 5.22
N CYS A 101 9.49 -5.41 4.17
CA CYS A 101 9.16 -6.36 3.10
C CYS A 101 10.42 -6.92 2.41
N ALA A 102 11.39 -6.05 2.09
CA ALA A 102 12.65 -6.48 1.49
C ALA A 102 13.49 -7.38 2.44
N ALA A 103 13.48 -7.10 3.74
CA ALA A 103 14.21 -7.89 4.74
C ALA A 103 13.58 -9.29 4.95
N ASP A 104 12.26 -9.39 4.90
CA ASP A 104 11.56 -10.67 5.04
C ASP A 104 11.89 -11.63 3.89
N HIS A 105 12.21 -11.10 2.70
CA HIS A 105 12.67 -11.91 1.57
C HIS A 105 14.10 -12.43 1.71
N GLU A 106 15.01 -11.68 2.34
CA GLU A 106 16.33 -12.22 2.70
C GLU A 106 16.20 -13.42 3.65
N ASN A 107 15.27 -13.36 4.60
CA ASN A 107 15.05 -14.46 5.55
C ASN A 107 14.45 -15.71 4.88
N ILE A 108 13.55 -15.54 3.90
CA ILE A 108 12.98 -16.65 3.12
C ILE A 108 14.02 -17.24 2.15
N ALA A 109 14.85 -16.42 1.51
CA ALA A 109 15.89 -16.87 0.59
C ALA A 109 17.05 -17.62 1.27
N HIS A 110 17.26 -17.39 2.58
CA HIS A 110 18.32 -18.02 3.36
C HIS A 110 17.88 -19.19 4.25
N GLY A 111 16.62 -19.63 4.17
CA GLY A 111 16.17 -20.88 4.78
C GLY A 111 16.30 -20.91 6.30
N LEU A 112 15.53 -20.05 6.97
CA LEU A 112 15.10 -20.25 8.35
C LEU A 112 13.66 -20.74 8.38
#